data_AF-A0A821FXY8-F1
#
_entry.id   AF-A0A821FXY8-F1
#
_cell.length_a   1.000
_cell.length_b   1.000
_cell.length_c   1.000
_cell.angle_alpha   90.00
_cell.angle_beta   90.00
_cell.angle_gamma   90.00
#
_symmetry.space_group_name_H-M   'P 1'
#
loop_
_entity.id
_entity.type
_entity.pdbx_description
1 polymer ?
#
loop_
_entity_poly.entity_id
_entity_poly.type
_entity_poly.pdbx_seq_one_letter_code
_entity_poly.pdbx_strand_id
1 'polypeptide(L)'
;MLFYCLHQITAHLDKPIALKLYPVIEQIVKLYPQSIVYPFKLSYETLQYSITDPILKYNLELIQQQLDRYTPLVNEFIEALNQLNSQQQFDTWSKELFHLLTNDSNTRDIDKLKAHSIKFKE
;
A
#
# COMPACT_ATOMS: atom_id res chain seq x y z
N MET A 1 1.95 -21.31 11.16
CA MET A 1 2.76 -21.40 9.92
C MET A 1 2.39 -20.29 8.92
N LEU A 2 1.11 -20.10 8.59
CA LEU A 2 0.67 -19.08 7.61
C LEU A 2 1.07 -17.62 7.96
N PHE A 3 1.11 -17.28 9.24
CA PHE A 3 1.48 -15.92 9.69
C PHE A 3 2.85 -15.44 9.18
N TYR A 4 3.83 -16.34 9.04
CA TYR A 4 5.17 -15.99 8.59
C TYR A 4 5.19 -15.58 7.10
N CYS A 5 4.31 -16.18 6.29
CA CYS A 5 4.23 -15.90 4.86
C CYS A 5 3.13 -14.88 4.51
N LEU A 6 2.55 -14.19 5.50
CA LEU A 6 1.44 -13.26 5.26
C LEU A 6 1.79 -12.20 4.22
N HIS A 7 3.00 -11.64 4.28
CA HIS A 7 3.45 -10.65 3.30
C HIS A 7 3.54 -11.19 1.87
N GLN A 8 3.89 -12.46 1.70
CA GLN A 8 3.91 -13.11 0.38
C GLN A 8 2.49 -13.34 -0.12
N ILE A 9 1.59 -13.77 0.78
CA ILE A 9 0.18 -14.02 0.47
C ILE A 9 -0.52 -12.70 0.08
N THR A 10 -0.34 -11.63 0.84
CA THR A 10 -0.96 -10.33 0.55
C THR A 10 -0.44 -9.75 -0.76
N ALA A 11 0.85 -9.93 -1.07
CA ALA A 11 1.43 -9.47 -2.33
C ALA A 11 0.93 -10.22 -3.58
N HIS A 12 0.23 -11.35 -3.44
CA HIS A 12 -0.30 -12.16 -4.55
C HIS A 12 -1.81 -12.01 -4.73
N LEU A 13 -2.44 -11.07 -4.04
CA LEU A 13 -3.90 -10.86 -4.07
C LEU A 13 -4.45 -10.35 -5.42
N ASP A 14 -3.57 -9.88 -6.29
CA ASP A 14 -3.83 -9.45 -7.67
C ASP A 14 -3.94 -10.62 -8.65
N LYS A 15 -3.39 -11.79 -8.32
CA LYS A 15 -3.32 -12.93 -9.23
C LYS A 15 -4.58 -13.78 -9.17
N PRO A 16 -4.94 -14.51 -10.23
CA PRO A 16 -6.12 -15.38 -10.24
C PRO A 16 -6.09 -16.49 -9.17
N ILE A 17 -4.90 -16.90 -8.72
CA ILE A 17 -4.75 -17.86 -7.61
C ILE A 17 -5.28 -17.32 -6.28
N ALA A 18 -5.35 -15.99 -6.12
CA ALA A 18 -5.86 -15.32 -4.93
C ALA A 18 -7.31 -15.68 -4.64
N LEU A 19 -8.15 -15.95 -5.65
CA LEU A 19 -9.55 -16.37 -5.49
C LEU A 19 -9.72 -17.52 -4.50
N LYS A 20 -8.77 -18.45 -4.47
CA LYS A 20 -8.77 -19.59 -3.53
C LYS A 20 -8.28 -19.22 -2.13
N LEU A 21 -7.51 -18.15 -2.01
CA LEU A 21 -6.91 -17.67 -0.77
C LEU A 21 -7.80 -16.67 -0.02
N TYR A 22 -8.71 -15.97 -0.72
CA TYR A 22 -9.63 -15.01 -0.09
C TYR A 22 -10.41 -15.56 1.11
N PRO A 23 -10.99 -16.77 1.09
CA PRO A 23 -11.69 -17.30 2.26
C PRO A 23 -10.79 -17.47 3.49
N VAL A 24 -9.53 -17.85 3.28
CA VAL A 24 -8.54 -17.99 4.36
C VAL A 24 -8.14 -16.61 4.88
N ILE A 25 -7.94 -15.65 3.98
CA ILE A 25 -7.59 -14.27 4.34
C ILE A 25 -8.75 -13.63 5.11
N GLU A 26 -9.99 -13.83 4.70
CA GLU A 26 -11.17 -13.32 5.39
C GLU A 26 -11.26 -13.88 6.82
N GLN A 27 -10.94 -15.17 7.02
CA GLN A 27 -10.85 -15.75 8.37
C GLN A 27 -9.72 -15.10 9.19
N ILE A 28 -8.56 -14.85 8.59
CA ILE A 28 -7.45 -14.16 9.27
C ILE A 28 -7.84 -12.73 9.64
N VAL A 29 -8.51 -11.99 8.76
CA VAL A 29 -8.99 -10.64 9.02
C VAL A 29 -9.98 -10.62 10.19
N LYS A 30 -10.87 -11.63 10.28
CA LYS A 30 -11.84 -11.74 11.39
C LYS A 30 -11.19 -12.12 12.72
N LEU A 31 -10.24 -13.05 12.71
CA LEU A 31 -9.65 -13.62 13.94
C LEU A 31 -8.42 -12.84 14.44
N TYR A 32 -7.59 -12.35 13.51
CA TYR A 32 -6.29 -11.73 13.79
C TYR A 32 -6.05 -10.50 12.88
N PRO A 33 -6.93 -9.48 12.90
CA PRO A 33 -6.83 -8.32 12.00
C PRO A 33 -5.51 -7.55 12.13
N GLN A 34 -4.99 -7.46 13.36
CA GLN A 34 -3.73 -6.75 13.65
C GLN A 34 -2.50 -7.41 12.99
N SER A 35 -2.54 -8.71 12.72
CA SER A 35 -1.41 -9.43 12.12
C SER A 35 -1.29 -9.22 10.61
N ILE A 36 -2.40 -8.91 9.93
CA ILE A 36 -2.45 -8.80 8.47
C ILE A 36 -2.50 -7.34 7.99
N VAL A 37 -2.90 -6.39 8.85
CA VAL A 37 -3.08 -4.98 8.46
C VAL A 37 -1.83 -4.34 7.83
N TYR A 38 -0.65 -4.55 8.39
CA TYR A 38 0.59 -3.97 7.87
C TYR A 38 1.03 -4.58 6.53
N PRO A 39 1.16 -5.93 6.42
CA PRO A 39 1.46 -6.55 5.12
C PRO A 39 0.44 -6.20 4.03
N PHE A 40 -0.85 -6.13 4.40
CA PHE A 40 -1.91 -5.77 3.47
C PHE A 40 -1.77 -4.33 2.99
N LYS A 41 -1.61 -3.34 3.89
CA LYS A 41 -1.44 -1.93 3.49
C LYS A 41 -0.27 -1.71 2.55
N LEU A 42 0.86 -2.34 2.84
CA LEU A 42 2.06 -2.22 2.01
C LEU A 42 1.86 -2.80 0.61
N SER A 43 1.03 -3.85 0.50
CA SER A 43 0.69 -4.45 -0.80
C SER A 43 -0.45 -3.69 -1.49
N TYR A 44 -1.38 -3.10 -0.74
CA TYR A 44 -2.60 -2.48 -1.25
C TYR A 44 -2.30 -1.38 -2.28
N GLU A 45 -1.32 -0.53 -2.00
CA GLU A 45 -0.92 0.58 -2.88
C GLU A 45 -0.53 0.10 -4.28
N THR A 46 0.14 -1.05 -4.40
CA THR A 46 0.56 -1.60 -5.70
C THR A 46 -0.56 -2.44 -6.34
N LEU A 47 -1.32 -3.18 -5.53
CA LEU A 47 -2.38 -4.06 -5.99
C LEU A 47 -3.55 -3.28 -6.60
N GLN A 48 -3.91 -2.12 -6.04
CA GLN A 48 -5.05 -1.32 -6.50
C GLN A 48 -4.92 -0.92 -7.99
N TYR A 49 -3.70 -0.69 -8.47
CA TYR A 49 -3.43 -0.33 -9.87
C TYR A 49 -3.24 -1.55 -10.77
N SER A 50 -2.97 -2.73 -10.22
CA SER A 50 -2.65 -3.94 -10.99
C SER A 50 -3.87 -4.82 -11.30
N ILE A 51 -4.98 -4.63 -10.60
CA ILE A 51 -6.15 -5.51 -10.72
C ILE A 51 -7.07 -5.04 -11.84
N THR A 52 -7.22 -5.89 -12.86
CA THR A 52 -8.19 -5.70 -13.96
C THR A 52 -9.49 -6.48 -13.73
N ASP A 53 -9.45 -7.54 -12.91
CA ASP A 53 -10.61 -8.40 -12.64
C ASP A 53 -11.56 -7.73 -11.61
N PRO A 54 -12.85 -7.53 -11.95
CA PRO A 54 -13.80 -6.87 -11.06
C PRO A 54 -14.08 -7.66 -9.76
N ILE A 55 -14.01 -8.99 -9.79
CA ILE A 55 -14.24 -9.84 -8.62
C ILE A 55 -13.08 -9.72 -7.64
N LEU A 56 -11.84 -9.75 -8.15
CA LEU A 56 -10.65 -9.55 -7.33
C LEU A 56 -10.68 -8.17 -6.68
N LYS A 57 -11.06 -7.14 -7.44
CA LYS A 57 -11.18 -5.77 -6.93
C LYS A 57 -12.21 -5.67 -5.81
N TYR A 58 -13.40 -6.23 -6.01
CA TYR A 58 -14.46 -6.26 -5.00
C TYR A 58 -14.00 -6.93 -3.69
N ASN A 59 -13.36 -8.10 -3.79
CA ASN A 59 -12.90 -8.82 -2.61
C ASN A 59 -11.80 -8.07 -1.86
N LEU A 60 -10.91 -7.38 -2.59
CA LEU A 60 -9.83 -6.60 -2.01
C LEU A 60 -10.38 -5.36 -1.27
N GLU A 61 -11.33 -4.65 -1.88
CA GLU A 61 -12.06 -3.54 -1.23
C GLU A 61 -12.82 -4.02 0.02
N LEU A 62 -13.43 -5.21 -0.02
CA LEU A 62 -14.12 -5.80 1.13
C LEU A 62 -13.15 -6.08 2.28
N ILE A 63 -11.96 -6.64 2.01
CA ILE A 63 -10.92 -6.84 3.02
C ILE A 63 -10.48 -5.52 3.63
N GLN A 64 -10.25 -4.50 2.79
CA GLN A 64 -9.87 -3.16 3.26
C GLN A 64 -10.91 -2.59 4.22
N GLN A 65 -12.19 -2.62 3.84
CA GLN A 65 -13.29 -2.14 4.69
C GLN A 65 -13.36 -2.90 6.02
N GLN A 66 -13.15 -4.23 6.00
CA GLN A 66 -13.11 -5.02 7.22
C GLN A 66 -11.93 -4.62 8.10
N LEU A 67 -10.74 -4.44 7.53
CA LEU A 67 -9.55 -4.02 8.27
C LEU A 67 -9.71 -2.63 8.86
N ASP A 68 -10.23 -1.66 8.12
CA ASP A 68 -10.49 -0.32 8.64
C ASP A 68 -11.48 -0.35 9.81
N ARG A 69 -12.49 -1.22 9.74
CA ARG A 69 -13.44 -1.42 10.84
C ARG A 69 -12.79 -2.05 12.08
N TYR A 70 -11.95 -3.06 11.91
CA TYR A 70 -11.32 -3.77 13.03
C TYR A 70 -10.10 -3.06 13.59
N THR A 71 -9.46 -2.19 12.80
CA THR A 71 -8.20 -1.51 13.13
C THR A 71 -8.24 0.00 12.80
N PRO A 72 -9.21 0.76 13.33
CA PRO A 72 -9.44 2.15 12.92
C PRO A 72 -8.24 3.07 13.20
N LEU A 73 -7.53 2.83 14.31
CA LEU A 73 -6.41 3.66 14.76
C LEU A 73 -5.10 3.42 13.99
N VAL A 74 -5.02 2.40 13.14
CA VAL A 74 -3.75 2.06 12.48
C VAL A 74 -3.32 3.12 11.47
N ASN A 75 -4.26 3.81 10.81
CA ASN A 75 -3.94 4.93 9.93
C ASN A 75 -3.33 6.11 10.71
N GLU A 76 -4.01 6.55 11.77
CA GLU A 76 -3.55 7.62 12.64
C GLU A 76 -2.20 7.30 13.28
N PHE A 77 -1.99 6.05 13.69
CA PHE A 77 -0.73 5.62 14.25
C PHE A 77 0.42 5.63 13.23
N ILE A 78 0.17 5.16 12.00
CA ILE A 78 1.17 5.23 10.92
C ILE A 78 1.50 6.69 10.60
N GLU A 79 0.49 7.56 10.57
CA GLU A 79 0.69 8.99 10.32
C GLU A 79 1.53 9.64 11.43
N ALA A 80 1.21 9.38 12.68
CA ALA A 80 1.98 9.87 13.83
C ALA A 80 3.43 9.36 13.80
N LEU A 81 3.66 8.09 13.42
CA LEU A 81 5.01 7.55 13.23
C LEU A 81 5.77 8.22 12.08
N ASN A 82 5.09 8.53 10.99
CA ASN A 82 5.68 9.23 9.85
C ASN A 82 6.12 10.65 10.23
N GLN A 83 5.39 11.33 11.12
CA GLN A 83 5.75 12.68 11.60
C GLN A 83 7.06 12.70 12.41
N LEU A 84 7.44 11.59 13.06
CA LEU A 84 8.68 11.53 13.85
C LEU A 84 9.96 11.65 13.01
N ASN A 85 9.89 11.34 11.70
CA ASN A 85 11.04 11.28 10.80
C ASN A 85 10.95 12.30 9.65
N SER A 86 10.38 13.49 9.90
CA SER A 86 10.17 14.54 8.89
C SER A 86 11.44 14.93 8.11
N GLN A 87 12.60 14.99 8.78
CA GLN A 87 13.88 15.32 8.16
C GLN A 87 14.32 14.28 7.11
N GLN A 88 14.20 12.98 7.44
CA GLN A 88 14.58 11.91 6.52
C GLN A 88 13.65 11.83 5.30
N GLN A 89 12.37 12.15 5.50
CA GLN A 89 11.39 12.23 4.41
C GLN A 89 11.75 13.36 3.44
N PHE A 90 12.14 14.53 3.95
CA PHE A 90 12.61 15.64 3.11
C PHE A 90 13.88 15.30 2.34
N ASP A 91 14.86 14.68 2.98
CA ASP A 91 16.09 14.25 2.33
C ASP A 91 15.83 13.21 1.22
N THR A 92 14.90 12.30 1.46
CA THR A 92 14.52 11.28 0.46
C THR A 92 13.79 11.93 -0.71
N TRP A 93 12.80 12.78 -0.42
CA TRP A 93 12.06 13.51 -1.44
C TRP A 93 12.97 14.40 -2.30
N SER A 94 13.90 15.13 -1.68
CA SER A 94 14.82 16.02 -2.41
C SER A 94 15.74 15.21 -3.32
N LYS A 95 16.27 14.08 -2.85
CA LYS A 95 17.07 13.15 -3.68
C LYS A 95 16.28 12.62 -4.87
N GLU A 96 15.04 12.17 -4.66
CA GLU A 96 14.16 11.70 -5.73
C GLU A 96 13.87 12.82 -6.75
N LEU A 97 13.58 14.03 -6.28
CA LEU A 97 13.35 15.19 -7.13
C LEU A 97 14.60 15.53 -7.94
N PHE A 98 15.77 15.60 -7.32
CA PHE A 98 17.03 15.87 -8.02
C PHE A 98 17.31 14.81 -9.07
N HIS A 99 17.08 13.53 -8.77
CA HIS A 99 17.21 12.43 -9.72
C HIS A 99 16.24 12.57 -10.91
N LEU A 100 14.97 12.91 -10.66
CA LEU A 100 13.99 13.15 -11.71
C LEU A 100 14.34 14.36 -12.60
N LEU A 101 14.96 15.40 -12.04
CA LEU A 101 15.41 16.58 -12.77
C LEU A 101 16.71 16.36 -13.57
N THR A 102 17.62 15.52 -13.07
CA THR A 102 18.87 15.18 -13.76
C THR A 102 18.67 14.19 -14.91
N ASN A 103 17.55 13.45 -14.92
CA ASN A 103 17.19 12.62 -16.07
C ASN A 103 16.91 13.47 -17.33
N ASP A 104 17.34 12.93 -18.47
CA ASP A 104 17.30 13.56 -19.80
C ASP A 104 15.87 13.99 -20.18
N SER A 105 15.72 15.11 -20.89
CA SER A 105 14.40 15.74 -21.13
C SER A 105 13.39 14.82 -21.83
N ASN A 106 13.86 13.81 -22.56
CA ASN A 106 13.04 12.82 -23.28
C ASN A 106 12.52 11.67 -22.40
N THR A 107 13.01 11.47 -21.17
CA THR A 107 12.60 10.39 -20.24
C THR A 107 11.99 10.89 -18.94
N ARG A 108 11.75 12.20 -18.82
CA ARG A 108 11.12 12.80 -17.64
C ARG A 108 9.66 12.39 -17.56
N ASP A 109 9.32 11.59 -16.54
CA ASP A 109 7.94 11.33 -16.14
C ASP A 109 7.33 12.63 -15.56
N ILE A 110 6.71 13.43 -16.44
CA ILE A 110 6.10 14.74 -16.12
C ILE A 110 5.01 14.59 -15.06
N ASP A 111 4.31 13.46 -15.05
CA ASP A 111 3.27 13.13 -14.08
C ASP A 111 3.84 12.90 -12.67
N LYS A 112 5.01 12.26 -12.57
CA LYS A 112 5.71 12.10 -11.28
C LYS A 112 6.21 13.45 -10.75
N LEU A 113 6.77 14.30 -11.61
CA LEU A 113 7.19 15.66 -11.22
C LEU A 113 6.02 16.51 -10.70
N LYS A 114 4.86 16.43 -11.34
CA LYS A 114 3.65 17.12 -10.87
C LYS A 114 3.18 16.57 -9.51
N ALA A 115 3.21 15.26 -9.31
CA ALA A 115 2.87 14.64 -8.02
C ALA A 115 3.81 15.08 -6.89
N HIS A 116 5.12 15.18 -7.15
CA HIS A 116 6.11 15.67 -6.18
C HIS A 116 5.92 17.15 -5.78
N SER A 117 5.40 17.98 -6.70
CA SER A 117 5.08 19.39 -6.44
C SER A 117 3.86 19.55 -5.52
N ILE A 118 2.85 18.68 -5.69
CA ILE A 118 1.63 18.71 -4.88
C ILE A 118 1.90 18.23 -3.45
N LYS A 119 2.74 17.19 -3.28
CA LYS A 119 3.07 16.57 -1.99
C LYS A 119 3.68 17.52 -0.94
N PHE A 120 4.25 18.65 -1.33
CA PHE A 120 4.85 19.63 -0.42
C PHE A 120 3.97 20.86 -0.19
N LYS A 121 2.84 20.97 -0.92
CA LYS A 121 1.95 22.13 -0.85
C LYS A 121 0.82 21.95 0.18
N GLU A 122 0.57 20.72 0.60
CA GLU A 122 -0.29 20.33 1.72
C GLU A 122 0.56 20.10 2.98
#